data_AF-A0A924NLM7-F1
#
_entry.id   AF-A0A924NLM7-F1
#
_cell.length_a   1.000
_cell.length_b   1.000
_cell.length_c   1.000
_cell.angle_alpha   90.00
_cell.angle_beta   90.00
_cell.angle_gamma   90.00
#
_symmetry.space_group_name_H-M   'P 1'
#
loop_
_entity.id
_entity.type
_entity.pdbx_description
1 polymer ?
#
loop_
_entity_poly.entity_id
_entity_poly.type
_entity_poly.pdbx_seq_one_letter_code
_entity_poly.pdbx_strand_id
1 'polypeptide(L)'
;MARRIGFAVNASDAMAGDELTHPIRVDGGDEIGHLLESLVAMQHNLNRTVSGVRHNAQNVMLTSAKIAQGNHDLSVRTEQQAGALQKQASIDALGATLQHNTDNATQPRPTSWR
;
A
#
# COMPACT_ATOMS: atom_id res chain seq x y z
N MET A 1 -45.03 27.70 -4.85
CA MET A 1 -44.84 26.28 -4.48
C MET A 1 -44.07 25.50 -5.54
N ALA A 2 -44.57 25.38 -6.78
CA ALA A 2 -43.93 24.60 -7.86
C ALA A 2 -42.44 24.94 -8.10
N ARG A 3 -42.06 26.23 -8.07
CA ARG A 3 -40.66 26.66 -8.19
C ARG A 3 -39.73 26.10 -7.10
N ARG A 4 -40.21 26.02 -5.85
CA ARG A 4 -39.41 25.54 -4.70
C ARG A 4 -39.25 24.02 -4.73
N ILE A 5 -40.29 23.29 -5.17
CA ILE A 5 -40.20 21.84 -5.39
C ILE A 5 -39.22 21.53 -6.54
N GLY A 6 -39.30 22.26 -7.65
CA GLY A 6 -38.33 22.08 -8.76
C GLY A 6 -36.89 22.34 -8.33
N PHE A 7 -36.66 23.30 -7.43
CA PHE A 7 -35.34 23.52 -6.84
C PHE A 7 -34.86 22.35 -5.98
N ALA A 8 -35.74 21.77 -5.15
CA ALA A 8 -35.42 20.58 -4.35
C ALA A 8 -35.08 19.36 -5.22
N VAL A 9 -35.80 19.17 -6.34
CA VAL A 9 -35.51 18.11 -7.32
C VAL A 9 -34.13 18.33 -7.94
N ASN A 10 -33.85 19.54 -8.45
CA ASN A 10 -32.55 19.85 -9.03
C ASN A 10 -31.39 19.66 -8.05
N ALA A 11 -31.58 20.03 -6.77
CA ALA A 11 -30.59 19.79 -5.73
C ALA A 11 -30.35 18.30 -5.50
N SER A 12 -31.41 17.49 -5.50
CA SER A 12 -31.31 16.04 -5.35
C SER A 12 -30.62 15.38 -6.55
N ASP A 13 -30.93 15.82 -7.77
CA ASP A 13 -30.31 15.35 -9.00
C ASP A 13 -28.81 15.71 -9.05
N ALA A 14 -28.45 16.92 -8.64
CA ALA A 14 -27.06 17.34 -8.51
C ALA A 14 -26.28 16.45 -7.53
N MET A 15 -26.89 16.13 -6.38
CA MET A 15 -26.28 15.23 -5.40
C MET A 15 -26.14 13.79 -5.92
N ALA A 16 -27.11 13.31 -6.70
CA ALA A 16 -27.03 12.00 -7.35
C ALA A 16 -25.98 11.96 -8.46
N GLY A 17 -25.68 13.10 -9.08
CA GLY A 17 -24.62 13.28 -10.07
C GLY A 17 -23.25 13.64 -9.47
N ASP A 18 -23.03 13.36 -8.19
CA ASP A 18 -21.79 13.66 -7.43
C ASP A 18 -21.44 15.16 -7.27
N GLU A 19 -22.32 16.08 -7.68
CA GLU A 19 -22.16 17.52 -7.46
C GLU A 19 -22.62 17.92 -6.05
N LEU A 20 -21.75 17.69 -5.06
CA LEU A 20 -22.03 17.96 -3.64
C LEU A 20 -21.64 19.38 -3.18
N THR A 21 -21.31 20.27 -4.11
CA THR A 21 -20.87 21.65 -3.82
C THR A 21 -21.90 22.70 -4.19
N HIS A 22 -22.99 22.30 -4.85
CA HIS A 22 -24.02 23.24 -5.27
C HIS A 22 -24.78 23.80 -4.05
N PRO A 23 -24.86 25.13 -3.86
CA PRO A 23 -25.50 25.70 -2.67
C PRO A 23 -27.02 25.48 -2.72
N ILE A 24 -27.55 24.81 -1.70
CA ILE A 24 -29.00 24.65 -1.49
C ILE A 24 -29.48 25.80 -0.60
N ARG A 25 -30.25 26.72 -1.17
CA ARG A 25 -30.86 27.82 -0.41
C ARG A 25 -32.17 27.35 0.24
N VAL A 26 -32.27 27.57 1.55
CA VAL A 26 -33.47 27.30 2.33
C VAL A 26 -34.23 28.61 2.47
N ASP A 27 -35.43 28.66 1.90
CA ASP A 27 -36.35 29.79 2.02
C ASP A 27 -37.70 29.29 2.56
N GLY A 28 -38.29 30.00 3.53
CA GLY A 28 -39.61 29.70 4.11
C GLY A 28 -39.57 28.67 5.25
N GLY A 29 -40.54 28.75 6.18
CA GLY A 29 -40.65 27.89 7.36
C GLY A 29 -41.74 26.82 7.27
N ASP A 30 -42.15 26.46 6.05
CA ASP A 30 -43.13 25.42 5.77
C ASP A 30 -42.45 24.07 5.49
N GLU A 31 -43.24 23.05 5.12
CA GLU A 31 -42.75 21.69 4.87
C GLU A 31 -41.68 21.65 3.76
N ILE A 32 -41.74 22.57 2.79
CA ILE A 32 -40.73 22.67 1.74
C ILE A 32 -39.44 23.28 2.28
N GLY A 33 -39.52 24.22 3.21
CA GLY A 33 -38.37 24.72 3.95
C GLY A 33 -37.63 23.59 4.69
N HIS A 34 -38.39 22.79 5.44
CA HIS A 34 -37.85 21.63 6.17
C HIS A 34 -37.24 20.57 5.24
N LEU A 35 -37.85 20.32 4.08
CA LEU A 35 -37.29 19.43 3.05
C LEU A 35 -35.93 19.94 2.56
N LEU A 36 -35.81 21.24 2.27
CA LEU A 36 -34.55 21.85 1.81
C LEU A 36 -33.47 21.79 2.89
N GLU A 37 -33.81 22.00 4.17
CA GLU A 37 -32.89 21.82 5.31
C GLU A 37 -32.37 20.38 5.39
N SER A 38 -33.26 19.40 5.21
CA SER A 38 -32.89 17.98 5.20
C SER A 38 -31.96 17.64 4.04
N LEU A 39 -32.18 18.22 2.86
CA LEU A 39 -31.29 18.07 1.71
C LEU A 39 -29.90 18.69 1.96
N VAL A 40 -29.82 19.86 2.60
CA VAL A 40 -28.54 20.47 3.04
C VAL A 40 -27.78 19.52 3.97
N ALA A 41 -28.46 18.97 4.97
CA ALA A 41 -27.85 18.02 5.91
C ALA A 41 -27.33 16.76 5.20
N MET A 42 -28.10 16.23 4.23
CA MET A 42 -27.71 15.10 3.40
C MET A 42 -26.48 15.42 2.54
N GLN A 43 -26.45 16.59 1.88
CA GLN A 43 -25.30 17.04 1.09
C GLN A 43 -24.04 17.15 1.94
N HIS A 44 -24.14 17.75 3.12
CA HIS A 44 -23.02 17.84 4.06
C HIS A 44 -22.52 16.46 4.48
N ASN A 45 -23.41 15.51 4.75
CA ASN A 45 -23.02 14.18 5.17
C ASN A 45 -22.32 13.39 4.05
N LEU A 46 -22.88 13.44 2.82
CA LEU A 46 -22.25 12.82 1.66
C LEU A 46 -20.87 13.43 1.39
N ASN A 47 -20.74 14.75 1.45
CA ASN A 47 -19.45 15.42 1.22
C ASN A 47 -18.39 14.99 2.26
N ARG A 48 -18.78 14.89 3.55
CA ARG A 48 -17.90 14.34 4.59
C ARG A 48 -17.51 12.90 4.32
N THR A 49 -18.45 12.03 3.94
CA THR A 49 -18.18 10.63 3.64
C THR A 49 -17.21 10.49 2.46
N VAL A 50 -17.47 11.18 1.34
CA VAL A 50 -16.60 11.17 0.16
C VAL A 50 -15.21 11.72 0.49
N SER A 51 -15.14 12.82 1.22
CA SER A 51 -13.87 13.39 1.68
C SER A 51 -13.09 12.43 2.58
N GLY A 52 -13.78 11.73 3.49
CA GLY A 52 -13.20 10.71 4.35
C GLY A 52 -12.66 9.51 3.58
N VAL A 53 -13.41 9.01 2.58
CA VAL A 53 -12.97 7.94 1.69
C VAL A 53 -11.71 8.36 0.93
N ARG A 54 -11.69 9.58 0.35
CA ARG A 54 -10.53 10.11 -0.37
C ARG A 54 -9.29 10.22 0.53
N HIS A 55 -9.47 10.72 1.75
CA HIS A 55 -8.37 10.83 2.72
C HIS A 55 -7.82 9.45 3.12
N ASN A 56 -8.69 8.48 3.38
CA ASN A 56 -8.27 7.12 3.69
C ASN A 56 -7.53 6.46 2.52
N ALA A 57 -7.99 6.65 1.29
CA ALA A 57 -7.29 6.15 0.10
C ALA A 57 -5.87 6.73 -0.05
N GLN A 58 -5.70 8.03 0.24
CA GLN A 58 -4.39 8.67 0.27
C GLN A 58 -3.48 8.06 1.35
N ASN A 59 -4.01 7.81 2.55
CA ASN A 59 -3.26 7.17 3.64
C ASN A 59 -2.84 5.73 3.29
N VAL A 60 -3.74 4.96 2.67
CA VAL A 60 -3.44 3.60 2.19
C VAL A 60 -2.31 3.66 1.15
N MET A 61 -2.40 4.56 0.16
CA MET A 61 -1.36 4.72 -0.87
C MET A 61 0.01 5.04 -0.25
N LEU A 62 0.07 5.98 0.69
CA LEU A 62 1.32 6.34 1.39
C LEU A 62 1.88 5.17 2.20
N THR A 63 1.01 4.43 2.90
CA THR A 63 1.42 3.27 3.70
C THR A 63 1.92 2.13 2.82
N SER A 64 1.23 1.85 1.71
CA SER A 64 1.65 0.85 0.73
C SER A 64 3.01 1.18 0.12
N ALA A 65 3.29 2.44 -0.20
CA ALA A 65 4.60 2.87 -0.67
C ALA A 65 5.69 2.60 0.38
N LYS A 66 5.41 2.88 1.66
CA LYS A 66 6.32 2.59 2.77
C LYS A 66 6.57 1.09 2.96
N ILE A 67 5.53 0.26 2.82
CA ILE A 67 5.66 -1.21 2.88
C ILE A 67 6.53 -1.71 1.71
N ALA A 68 6.29 -1.22 0.50
CA ALA A 68 7.07 -1.61 -0.67
C ALA A 68 8.56 -1.28 -0.49
N GLN A 69 8.88 -0.11 0.04
CA GLN A 69 10.25 0.27 0.40
C GLN A 69 10.83 -0.67 1.45
N GLY A 70 10.10 -0.95 2.54
CA GLY A 70 10.54 -1.88 3.58
C GLY A 70 10.81 -3.30 3.06
N ASN A 71 9.98 -3.79 2.14
CA ASN A 71 10.18 -5.09 1.50
C ASN A 71 11.42 -5.10 0.60
N HIS A 72 11.70 -4.00 -0.11
CA HIS A 72 12.92 -3.87 -0.90
C HIS A 72 14.17 -3.93 -0.01
N ASP A 73 14.18 -3.15 1.07
CA ASP A 73 15.30 -3.14 2.04
C ASP A 73 15.49 -4.53 2.69
N LEU A 74 14.40 -5.22 3.00
CA LEU A 74 14.45 -6.58 3.52
C LEU A 74 15.01 -7.55 2.49
N SER A 75 14.55 -7.49 1.23
CA SER A 75 15.06 -8.33 0.14
C SER A 75 16.56 -8.16 -0.03
N VAL A 76 17.04 -6.91 -0.07
CA VAL A 76 18.48 -6.59 -0.17
C VAL A 76 19.26 -7.22 0.98
N ARG A 77 18.76 -7.11 2.22
CA ARG A 77 19.41 -7.74 3.38
C ARG A 77 19.40 -9.26 3.31
N THR A 78 18.31 -9.87 2.84
CA THR A 78 18.22 -11.32 2.66
C THR A 78 19.19 -11.81 1.59
N GLU A 79 19.31 -11.10 0.46
CA GLU A 79 20.29 -11.40 -0.59
C GLU A 79 21.72 -11.30 -0.08
N GLN A 80 22.04 -10.24 0.68
CA GLN A 80 23.36 -10.07 1.31
C GLN A 80 23.67 -11.21 2.28
N GLN A 81 22.71 -11.61 3.11
CA GLN A 81 22.90 -12.70 4.07
C GLN A 81 23.05 -14.05 3.38
N ALA A 82 22.24 -14.34 2.37
CA ALA A 82 22.37 -15.56 1.56
C ALA A 82 23.76 -15.62 0.89
N GLY A 83 24.24 -14.49 0.35
CA GLY A 83 25.58 -14.38 -0.22
C GLY A 83 26.69 -14.63 0.82
N ALA A 84 26.54 -14.12 2.04
CA ALA A 84 27.50 -14.36 3.12
C ALA A 84 27.56 -15.85 3.51
N LEU A 85 26.41 -16.52 3.61
CA LEU A 85 26.34 -17.96 3.88
C LEU A 85 26.96 -18.79 2.74
N GLN A 86 26.66 -18.45 1.49
CA GLN A 86 27.25 -19.09 0.31
C GLN A 86 28.78 -18.96 0.29
N LYS A 87 29.29 -17.77 0.64
CA LYS A 87 30.73 -17.51 0.72
C LYS A 87 31.38 -18.35 1.82
N GLN A 88 30.76 -18.48 2.99
CA GLN A 88 31.26 -19.34 4.07
C GLN A 88 31.33 -20.79 3.63
N ALA A 89 30.26 -21.33 3.05
CA ALA A 89 30.24 -22.71 2.55
C ALA A 89 31.32 -22.96 1.47
N SER A 90 31.59 -21.97 0.62
CA SER A 90 32.67 -22.05 -0.38
C SER A 90 34.05 -22.07 0.26
N ILE A 91 34.27 -21.28 1.32
CA ILE A 91 35.52 -21.27 2.09
C ILE A 91 35.73 -22.62 2.80
N ASP A 92 34.68 -23.18 3.41
CA ASP A 92 34.76 -24.47 4.09
C ASP A 92 35.08 -25.60 3.10
N ALA A 93 34.47 -25.60 1.91
CA ALA A 93 34.76 -26.55 0.84
C ALA A 93 36.20 -26.42 0.31
N LEU A 94 36.72 -25.20 0.18
CA LEU A 94 38.12 -24.96 -0.19
C LEU A 94 39.09 -25.50 0.87
N GLY A 95 38.79 -25.27 2.15
CA GLY A 95 39.57 -25.82 3.26
C GLY A 95 39.63 -27.36 3.22
N ALA A 96 38.50 -28.02 3.01
CA ALA A 96 38.44 -29.48 2.86
C ALA A 96 39.24 -29.99 1.65
N THR A 97 39.20 -29.27 0.52
CA THR A 97 39.95 -29.62 -0.69
C THR A 97 41.46 -29.47 -0.49
N LEU A 98 41.88 -28.39 0.19
CA LEU A 98 43.28 -28.17 0.54
C LEU A 98 43.80 -29.28 1.46
N GLN A 99 43.03 -29.63 2.50
CA GLN A 99 43.36 -30.73 3.42
C GLN A 99 43.54 -32.06 2.66
N HIS A 100 42.59 -32.39 1.77
CA HIS A 100 42.66 -33.58 0.94
C HIS A 100 43.90 -33.59 0.03
N ASN A 101 44.26 -32.45 -0.56
CA ASN A 101 45.47 -32.34 -1.39
C ASN A 101 46.75 -32.52 -0.58
N THR A 102 46.83 -31.98 0.64
CA THR A 102 47.98 -32.20 1.53
C THR A 102 48.12 -33.65 1.98
N ASP A 103 47.01 -34.33 2.31
CA ASP A 103 47.02 -35.74 2.69
C ASP A 103 47.46 -36.64 1.53
N ASN A 104 47.05 -36.30 0.31
CA ASN A 104 47.45 -37.04 -0.90
C ASN A 104 48.92 -36.78 -1.27
N ALA A 105 49.45 -35.58 -1.03
CA ALA A 105 50.86 -35.24 -1.26
C ALA A 105 51.81 -35.86 -0.23
N THR A 106 51.33 -36.11 1.00
CA THR A 106 52.10 -36.72 2.09
C THR A 106 52.03 -38.26 2.11
N GLN A 107 51.22 -38.88 1.25
CA GLN A 107 51.22 -40.33 1.09
C GLN A 107 52.59 -40.82 0.59
N PRO A 108 53.29 -41.66 1.38
CA PRO A 108 54.56 -42.22 0.96
C PRO A 108 54.32 -43.16 -0.22
N ARG A 109 54.86 -42.80 -1.39
CA ARG A 109 54.89 -43.71 -2.53
C ARG A 109 55.73 -44.93 -2.14
N PRO A 110 55.21 -46.16 -2.26
CA PRO A 110 56.02 -47.33 -1.97
C PRO A 110 57.20 -47.34 -2.94
N THR A 111 58.40 -47.10 -2.41
CA THR A 111 59.64 -47.24 -3.15
C THR A 111 59.90 -48.72 -3.36
N SER A 112 59.31 -49.29 -4.41
CA SER A 112 59.73 -50.58 -4.96
C SER A 112 60.90 -50.35 -5.92
N TRP A 113 62.09 -50.15 -5.36
CA TRP A 113 63.32 -50.36 -6.14
C TRP A 113 63.59 -51.86 -6.19
N ARG A 114 63.67 -52.39 -7.41
CA ARG A 114 64.21 -53.71 -7.74
C ARG A 114 65.66 -53.84 -7.29
#